data_AF-A0A4Y2TK33-F1
#
_entry.id   AF-A0A4Y2TK33-F1
#
_cell.length_a   1.000
_cell.length_b   1.000
_cell.length_c   1.000
_cell.angle_alpha   90.00
_cell.angle_beta   90.00
_cell.angle_gamma   90.00
#
_symmetry.space_group_name_H-M   'P 1'
#
loop_
_entity.id
_entity.type
_entity.pdbx_description
1 polymer ?
#
loop_
_entity_poly.entity_id
_entity_poly.type
_entity_poly.pdbx_seq_one_letter_code
_entity_poly.pdbx_strand_id
1 'polypeptide(L)'
;MATCNIPCRSYGKCRRSSPINPTRKCMSILFQQLEKLRETILSNDILKKNISLRLPGKRYPSLIIYDLTNDTTNEDVQIALKAYSNWGEDLRLRFKMRGRKEETSHWVLEAPCEAFFNLRRLRKIPIKWAMYQMKEFLHIKRC
;
A
#
# COMPACT_ATOMS: atom_id res chain seq x y z
N MET A 1 -6.00 -33.27 -52.97
CA MET A 1 -4.55 -33.13 -52.68
C MET A 1 -4.12 -31.74 -53.12
N ALA A 2 -3.85 -30.85 -52.17
CA ALA A 2 -3.19 -29.58 -52.41
C ALA A 2 -2.50 -29.16 -51.09
N THR A 3 -1.18 -29.21 -51.10
CA THR A 3 -0.30 -28.74 -50.03
C THR A 3 -0.33 -27.22 -49.99
N CYS A 4 -0.63 -26.64 -48.82
CA CYS A 4 -0.45 -25.22 -48.57
C CYS A 4 0.66 -25.04 -47.52
N ASN A 5 1.81 -24.55 -47.99
CA ASN A 5 2.96 -24.12 -47.20
C ASN A 5 2.64 -22.79 -46.50
N ILE A 6 2.66 -22.73 -45.16
CA ILE A 6 2.87 -21.49 -44.38
C ILE A 6 3.75 -21.83 -43.15
N PRO A 7 4.75 -21.00 -42.79
CA PRO A 7 5.99 -21.42 -42.14
C PRO A 7 5.91 -21.54 -40.62
N CYS A 8 6.82 -22.35 -40.07
CA CYS A 8 7.17 -22.38 -38.65
C CYS A 8 7.57 -20.99 -38.17
N ARG A 9 6.66 -20.27 -37.52
CA ARG A 9 7.02 -19.16 -36.63
C ARG A 9 7.39 -19.77 -35.29
N SER A 10 8.68 -20.01 -35.12
CA SER A 10 9.35 -20.24 -33.84
C SER A 10 9.14 -19.03 -32.93
N TYR A 11 7.95 -18.92 -32.36
CA TYR A 11 7.74 -18.11 -31.17
C TYR A 11 8.38 -18.87 -30.02
N GLY A 12 9.64 -18.51 -29.75
CA GLY A 12 10.29 -18.83 -28.50
C GLY A 12 9.32 -18.52 -27.37
N LYS A 13 8.94 -19.56 -26.63
CA LYS A 13 8.32 -19.41 -25.32
C LYS A 13 9.35 -18.70 -24.45
N CYS A 14 9.36 -17.36 -24.47
CA CYS A 14 9.86 -16.59 -23.36
C CYS A 14 9.00 -17.01 -22.17
N ARG A 15 9.51 -17.94 -21.36
CA ARG A 15 9.07 -18.13 -19.99
C ARG A 15 9.07 -16.72 -19.41
N ARG A 16 7.88 -16.14 -19.22
CA ARG A 16 7.75 -14.92 -18.42
C ARG A 16 8.23 -15.36 -17.05
N SER A 17 9.51 -15.10 -16.77
CA SER A 17 10.01 -15.02 -15.42
C SER A 17 8.99 -14.18 -14.67
N SER A 18 8.32 -14.81 -13.71
CA SER A 18 7.36 -14.20 -12.81
C SER A 18 7.87 -12.80 -12.46
N PRO A 19 7.07 -11.73 -12.59
CA PRO A 19 7.53 -10.42 -12.13
C PRO A 19 7.85 -10.58 -10.65
N ILE A 20 9.13 -10.49 -10.33
CA ILE A 20 9.65 -10.48 -8.98
C ILE A 20 8.87 -9.39 -8.25
N ASN A 21 8.06 -9.81 -7.28
CA ASN A 21 7.16 -8.94 -6.54
C ASN A 21 7.92 -7.68 -6.07
N PRO A 22 7.56 -6.47 -6.54
CA PRO A 22 8.23 -5.23 -6.15
C PRO A 22 8.02 -4.88 -4.67
N THR A 23 7.20 -5.66 -3.96
CA THR A 23 6.79 -5.43 -2.56
C THR A 23 7.89 -5.70 -1.53
N ARG A 24 8.91 -6.51 -1.84
CA ARG A 24 10.03 -6.76 -0.90
C ARG A 24 11.17 -5.75 -1.03
N LYS A 25 11.41 -5.20 -2.23
CA LYS A 25 12.58 -4.34 -2.49
C LYS A 25 12.45 -2.94 -1.87
N CYS A 26 11.27 -2.35 -1.84
CA CYS A 26 11.15 -0.95 -1.40
C CYS A 26 11.35 -0.76 0.12
N MET A 27 10.90 -1.73 0.94
CA MET A 27 11.14 -1.70 2.40
C MET A 27 12.56 -2.12 2.79
N SER A 28 13.17 -3.09 2.07
CA SER A 28 14.52 -3.55 2.40
C SER A 28 15.60 -2.54 2.07
N ILE A 29 15.46 -1.79 0.95
CA ILE A 29 16.46 -0.82 0.51
C ILE A 29 16.57 0.34 1.50
N LEU A 30 15.43 0.87 1.99
CA LEU A 30 15.41 1.99 2.93
C LEU A 30 15.98 1.58 4.30
N PHE A 31 15.70 0.36 4.75
CA PHE A 31 16.23 -0.18 6.00
C PHE A 31 17.75 -0.42 5.93
N GLN A 32 18.25 -1.02 4.84
CA GLN A 32 19.68 -1.21 4.62
C GLN A 32 20.45 0.11 4.54
N GLN A 33 19.87 1.13 3.91
CA GLN A 33 20.47 2.46 3.85
C GLN A 33 20.51 3.13 5.22
N LEU A 34 19.47 2.93 6.05
CA LEU A 34 19.42 3.42 7.43
C LEU A 34 20.48 2.78 8.33
N GLU A 35 20.69 1.47 8.21
CA GLU A 35 21.72 0.76 8.97
C GLU A 35 23.12 1.21 8.57
N LYS A 36 23.40 1.29 7.27
CA LYS A 36 24.69 1.82 6.76
C LYS A 36 24.96 3.23 7.24
N LEU A 37 23.94 4.09 7.24
CA LEU A 37 24.06 5.47 7.67
C LEU A 37 24.23 5.60 9.20
N ARG A 38 23.66 4.67 9.96
CA ARG A 38 23.90 4.55 11.41
C ARG A 38 25.34 4.14 11.68
N GLU A 39 25.85 3.14 10.97
CA GLU A 39 27.21 2.64 11.13
C GLU A 39 28.25 3.72 10.80
N THR A 40 28.07 4.49 9.73
CA THR A 40 29.00 5.58 9.35
C THR A 40 29.01 6.75 10.34
N ILE A 41 27.89 7.01 11.03
CA ILE A 41 27.84 8.04 12.06
C ILE A 41 28.47 7.54 13.36
N LEU A 42 28.28 6.27 13.70
CA LEU A 42 28.89 5.66 14.89
C LEU A 42 30.41 5.43 14.74
N SER A 43 30.91 5.24 13.52
CA SER A 43 32.33 5.08 13.25
C SER A 43 33.14 6.38 13.39
N ASN A 44 32.49 7.55 13.44
CA ASN A 44 33.14 8.84 13.59
C ASN A 44 32.94 9.39 15.02
N ASP A 45 34.00 9.45 15.81
CA ASP A 45 33.96 9.90 17.22
C ASP A 45 33.50 11.36 17.39
N ILE A 46 33.75 12.22 16.40
CA ILE A 46 33.33 13.63 16.38
C ILE A 46 31.80 13.73 16.24
N LEU A 47 31.22 12.91 15.36
CA LEU A 47 29.78 12.91 15.09
C LEU A 47 29.01 12.25 16.23
N LYS A 48 29.56 11.17 16.81
CA LYS A 48 28.98 10.43 17.93
C LYS A 48 28.76 11.28 19.18
N LYS A 49 29.65 12.24 19.46
CA LYS A 49 29.56 13.10 20.66
C LYS A 49 28.57 14.27 20.50
N ASN A 50 28.31 14.71 19.26
CA ASN A 50 27.49 15.89 18.98
C ASN A 50 26.08 15.57 18.48
N ILE A 51 25.87 14.37 17.92
CA ILE A 51 24.61 14.01 17.26
C ILE A 51 23.88 12.94 18.07
N SER A 52 22.66 13.26 18.52
CA SER A 52 21.76 12.24 19.05
C SER A 52 21.01 11.56 17.90
N LEU A 53 21.35 10.29 17.63
CA LEU A 53 20.68 9.50 16.61
C LEU A 53 19.31 9.04 17.11
N ARG A 54 18.24 9.53 16.48
CA ARG A 54 16.89 9.00 16.68
C ARG A 54 16.44 8.28 15.42
N LEU A 55 16.18 6.99 15.55
CA LEU A 55 15.67 6.19 14.44
C LEU A 55 14.25 6.66 14.09
N PRO A 56 13.91 6.83 12.80
CA PRO A 56 12.55 7.10 12.42
C PRO A 56 11.68 5.91 12.84
N GLY A 57 10.60 6.19 13.57
CA GLY A 57 9.65 5.16 13.97
C GLY A 57 9.02 4.50 12.74
N LYS A 58 8.79 3.18 12.81
CA LYS A 58 8.04 2.44 11.79
C LYS A 58 6.63 3.03 11.68
N ARG A 59 6.24 3.44 10.47
CA ARG A 59 4.91 3.95 10.19
C ARG A 59 4.22 3.08 9.15
N TYR A 60 2.97 2.77 9.40
CA TYR A 60 2.13 2.14 8.39
C TYR A 60 1.57 3.19 7.42
N PRO A 61 1.48 2.86 6.12
CA PRO A 61 0.79 3.71 5.18
C PRO A 61 -0.69 3.87 5.54
N SER A 62 -1.26 5.00 5.14
CA SER A 62 -2.68 5.29 5.35
C SER A 62 -3.43 5.28 4.02
N LEU A 63 -4.62 4.70 4.05
CA LEU A 63 -5.56 4.61 2.93
C LEU A 63 -6.77 5.48 3.26
N ILE A 64 -7.28 6.19 2.26
CA ILE A 64 -8.54 6.94 2.36
C ILE A 64 -9.58 6.32 1.44
N ILE A 65 -10.77 6.08 1.99
CA ILE A 65 -11.97 5.70 1.25
C ILE A 65 -12.88 6.93 1.18
N TYR A 66 -13.24 7.34 -0.03
CA TYR A 66 -14.07 8.51 -0.28
C TYR A 66 -15.55 8.16 -0.30
N ASP A 67 -16.36 9.17 0.02
CA ASP A 67 -17.81 9.19 -0.12
C ASP A 67 -18.58 8.03 0.54
N LEU A 68 -18.07 7.48 1.65
CA LEU A 68 -18.79 6.46 2.43
C LEU A 68 -20.07 7.06 3.02
N THR A 69 -21.18 6.36 2.85
CA THR A 69 -22.47 6.80 3.40
C THR A 69 -22.51 6.57 4.91
N ASN A 70 -23.15 7.47 5.66
CA ASN A 70 -23.12 7.45 7.13
C ASN A 70 -23.85 6.23 7.76
N ASP A 71 -24.67 5.53 6.98
CA ASP A 71 -25.34 4.26 7.31
C ASP A 71 -24.41 3.03 7.24
N THR A 72 -23.19 3.20 6.71
CA THR A 72 -22.21 2.11 6.60
C THR A 72 -21.57 1.84 7.97
N THR A 73 -21.68 0.61 8.49
CA THR A 73 -21.01 0.26 9.75
C THR A 73 -19.54 -0.05 9.51
N ASN A 74 -18.74 -0.05 10.59
CA ASN A 74 -17.34 -0.45 10.48
C ASN A 74 -17.20 -1.91 10.04
N GLU A 75 -18.09 -2.80 10.50
CA GLU A 75 -18.03 -4.22 10.14
C GLU A 75 -18.15 -4.42 8.63
N ASP A 76 -19.07 -3.72 7.96
CA ASP A 76 -19.26 -3.82 6.51
C ASP A 76 -18.01 -3.44 5.73
N VAL A 77 -17.34 -2.37 6.19
CA VAL A 77 -16.08 -1.90 5.61
C VAL A 77 -14.97 -2.93 5.84
N GLN A 78 -14.87 -3.50 7.04
CA GLN A 78 -13.87 -4.52 7.36
C GLN A 78 -14.08 -5.82 6.57
N ILE A 79 -15.33 -6.26 6.40
CA ILE A 79 -15.68 -7.44 5.61
C ILE A 79 -15.22 -7.25 4.16
N ALA A 80 -15.52 -6.08 3.57
CA ALA A 80 -15.06 -5.75 2.24
C ALA A 80 -13.52 -5.73 2.18
N LEU A 81 -12.85 -5.05 3.12
CA LEU A 81 -11.39 -4.97 3.13
C LEU A 81 -10.74 -6.35 3.26
N LYS A 82 -11.23 -7.24 4.12
CA LYS A 82 -10.74 -8.61 4.29
C LYS A 82 -10.87 -9.43 3.01
N ALA A 83 -11.98 -9.30 2.28
CA ALA A 83 -12.19 -10.00 1.02
C ALA A 83 -11.15 -9.64 -0.07
N TYR A 84 -10.60 -8.42 -0.03
CA TYR A 84 -9.72 -7.89 -1.08
C TYR A 84 -8.25 -7.71 -0.68
N SER A 85 -7.94 -7.63 0.61
CA SER A 85 -6.59 -7.31 1.09
C SER A 85 -5.66 -8.53 1.19
N ASN A 86 -6.18 -9.76 1.09
CA ASN A 86 -5.50 -11.01 1.48
C ASN A 86 -4.92 -10.94 2.90
N TRP A 87 -5.45 -10.04 3.73
CA TRP A 87 -5.04 -9.80 5.10
C TRP A 87 -6.14 -10.32 6.02
N GLY A 88 -5.79 -11.19 6.96
CA GLY A 88 -6.77 -11.90 7.80
C GLY A 88 -7.31 -11.05 8.97
N GLU A 89 -6.66 -9.93 9.29
CA GLU A 89 -7.02 -9.09 10.44
C GLU A 89 -7.74 -7.81 10.02
N ASP A 90 -8.39 -7.16 10.98
CA ASP A 90 -9.07 -5.88 10.77
C ASP A 90 -8.06 -4.72 10.62
N LEU A 91 -8.35 -3.81 9.69
CA LEU A 91 -7.55 -2.61 9.51
C LEU A 91 -7.90 -1.56 10.57
N ARG A 92 -6.87 -0.91 11.11
CA ARG A 92 -7.05 0.11 12.15
C ARG A 92 -7.64 1.39 11.56
N LEU A 93 -8.83 1.75 11.99
CA LEU A 93 -9.43 3.05 11.67
C LEU A 93 -8.72 4.17 12.43
N ARG A 94 -8.25 5.21 11.73
CA ARG A 94 -7.61 6.37 12.35
C ARG A 94 -8.62 7.46 12.69
N PHE A 95 -9.35 7.94 11.69
CA PHE A 95 -10.36 8.98 11.85
C PHE A 95 -11.31 9.01 10.66
N LYS A 96 -12.44 9.67 10.87
CA LYS A 96 -13.45 9.97 9.85
C LYS A 96 -13.45 11.48 9.61
N MET A 97 -13.52 11.89 8.35
CA MET A 97 -13.64 13.28 7.92
C MET A 97 -14.99 13.48 7.25
N ARG A 98 -15.56 14.68 7.35
CA ARG A 98 -16.79 15.02 6.62
C ARG A 98 -16.52 14.94 5.12
N GLY A 99 -17.40 14.25 4.40
CA GLY A 99 -17.33 14.13 2.95
C GLY A 99 -17.81 15.39 2.24
N ARG A 100 -17.81 15.34 0.90
CA ARG A 100 -18.30 16.47 0.09
C ARG A 100 -19.83 16.67 0.21
N LYS A 101 -20.58 15.57 0.39
CA LYS A 101 -22.04 15.59 0.58
C LYS A 101 -22.38 15.43 2.05
N GLU A 102 -23.51 15.99 2.50
CA GLU A 102 -23.90 16.01 3.91
C GLU A 102 -24.08 14.62 4.54
N GLU A 103 -24.45 13.62 3.73
CA GLU A 103 -24.63 12.23 4.19
C GLU A 103 -23.41 11.33 3.95
N THR A 104 -22.30 11.91 3.51
CA THR A 104 -21.07 11.17 3.20
C THR A 104 -19.92 11.55 4.12
N SER A 105 -19.07 10.58 4.41
CA SER A 105 -17.86 10.70 5.20
C SER A 105 -16.67 10.08 4.45
N HIS A 106 -15.49 10.65 4.62
CA HIS A 106 -14.23 10.07 4.17
C HIS A 106 -13.58 9.33 5.33
N TRP A 107 -13.17 8.09 5.12
CA TRP A 107 -12.60 7.27 6.20
C TRP A 107 -11.13 7.04 5.93
N VAL A 108 -10.30 7.29 6.95
CA VAL A 108 -8.85 7.05 6.87
C VAL A 108 -8.49 5.85 7.72
N LEU A 109 -7.90 4.86 7.06
CA LEU A 109 -7.51 3.57 7.62
C LEU A 109 -5.99 3.44 7.57
N GLU A 110 -5.42 2.84 8.60
CA GLU A 110 -4.01 2.46 8.65
C GLU A 110 -3.89 0.99 8.25
N ALA A 111 -3.06 0.71 7.25
CA ALA A 111 -2.93 -0.62 6.67
C ALA A 111 -1.47 -1.08 6.67
N PRO A 112 -1.17 -2.35 6.99
CA PRO A 112 0.15 -2.91 6.81
C PRO A 112 0.53 -2.88 5.32
N CYS A 113 1.84 -2.83 5.03
CA CYS A 113 2.33 -2.63 3.66
C CYS A 113 1.74 -3.65 2.67
N GLU A 114 1.64 -4.92 3.07
CA GLU A 114 1.10 -5.99 2.22
C GLU A 114 -0.36 -5.75 1.83
N ALA A 115 -1.23 -5.51 2.82
CA ALA A 115 -2.63 -5.15 2.60
C ALA A 115 -2.76 -3.87 1.76
N PHE A 116 -1.96 -2.85 2.07
CA PHE A 116 -2.00 -1.56 1.39
C PHE A 116 -1.70 -1.67 -0.10
N PHE A 117 -0.69 -2.44 -0.51
CA PHE A 117 -0.35 -2.60 -1.92
C PHE A 117 -1.46 -3.32 -2.70
N ASN A 118 -2.10 -4.33 -2.09
CA ASN A 118 -3.22 -5.04 -2.71
C ASN A 118 -4.42 -4.09 -2.90
N LEU A 119 -4.81 -3.37 -1.84
CA LEU A 119 -5.92 -2.41 -1.88
C LEU A 119 -5.65 -1.24 -2.85
N ARG A 120 -4.41 -0.73 -2.88
CA ARG A 120 -4.00 0.34 -3.80
C ARG A 120 -4.08 -0.08 -5.28
N ARG A 121 -3.85 -1.35 -5.59
CA ARG A 121 -3.97 -1.87 -6.98
C ARG A 121 -5.43 -1.86 -7.45
N LEU A 122 -6.38 -2.10 -6.56
CA LEU A 122 -7.81 -2.16 -6.89
C LEU A 122 -8.40 -0.78 -7.20
N ARG A 123 -7.93 0.29 -6.54
CA ARG A 123 -8.43 1.69 -6.60
C ARG A 123 -9.90 1.90 -6.24
N LYS A 124 -10.74 0.87 -6.31
CA LYS A 124 -12.15 0.90 -5.92
C LYS A 124 -12.49 -0.37 -5.14
N ILE A 125 -13.45 -0.26 -4.23
CA ILE A 125 -13.94 -1.39 -3.43
C ILE A 125 -15.47 -1.39 -3.38
N PRO A 126 -16.11 -2.55 -3.59
CA PRO A 126 -17.54 -2.68 -3.35
C PRO A 126 -17.83 -2.83 -1.85
N ILE A 127 -18.71 -2.00 -1.31
CA ILE A 127 -19.22 -2.08 0.06
C ILE A 127 -20.74 -1.94 -0.01
N LYS A 128 -21.51 -2.86 0.60
CA LYS A 128 -22.99 -2.87 0.54
C LYS A 128 -23.59 -2.55 -0.84
N TRP A 129 -23.03 -3.12 -1.91
CA TRP A 129 -23.47 -2.92 -3.31
C TRP A 129 -23.11 -1.57 -3.97
N ALA A 130 -22.41 -0.67 -3.27
CA ALA A 130 -21.89 0.57 -3.84
C ALA A 130 -20.37 0.50 -4.05
N MET A 131 -19.90 1.15 -5.12
CA MET A 131 -18.48 1.21 -5.46
C MET A 131 -17.83 2.48 -4.93
N TYR A 132 -16.90 2.34 -3.98
CA TYR A 132 -16.20 3.46 -3.35
C TYR A 132 -14.79 3.62 -3.90
N GLN A 133 -14.32 4.86 -4.03
CA GLN A 133 -12.96 5.15 -4.47
C GLN A 133 -11.99 5.09 -3.29
N MET A 134 -10.84 4.47 -3.52
CA MET A 134 -9.75 4.36 -2.55
C MET A 134 -8.48 5.01 -3.09
N LYS A 135 -7.79 5.79 -2.26
CA LYS A 135 -6.47 6.37 -2.56
C LYS A 135 -5.55 6.32 -1.37
N GLU A 136 -4.27 6.55 -1.62
CA GLU A 136 -3.28 6.79 -0.58
C GLU A 136 -3.54 8.14 0.11
N PHE A 137 -3.49 8.13 1.45
CA PHE A 137 -3.60 9.34 2.25
C PHE A 137 -2.21 9.81 2.69
N LEU A 138 -1.83 11.00 2.24
CA LEU A 138 -0.55 11.62 2.59
C LEU A 138 -0.72 12.50 3.84
N HIS A 139 0.04 12.18 4.88
CA HIS A 139 0.10 12.99 6.10
C HIS A 139 0.96 14.23 5.86
N ILE A 140 0.34 15.32 5.41
CA ILE A 140 1.03 16.61 5.26
C ILE A 140 1.15 17.23 6.65
N LYS A 141 2.38 17.30 7.18
CA LYS A 141 2.70 18.18 8.31
C LYS A 141 3.25 19.48 7.73
N ARG A 142 2.65 20.62 8.11
CA ARG A 142 3.28 21.93 7.85
C ARG A 142 4.51 22.03 8.78
N CYS A 143 5.67 22.28 8.17
CA CYS A 143 6.91 22.55 8.88
C CYS A 143 6.98 24.03 9.25
#